data_AF-A0A8B9F743-F1
#
_entry.id   AF-A0A8B9F743-F1
#
_cell.length_a   1.000
_cell.length_b   1.000
_cell.length_c   1.000
_cell.angle_alpha   90.00
_cell.angle_beta   90.00
_cell.angle_gamma   90.00
#
_symmetry.space_group_name_H-M   'P 1'
#
loop_
_entity.id
_entity.type
_entity.pdbx_description
1 polymer ?
#
loop_
_entity_poly.entity_id
_entity_poly.type
_entity_poly.pdbx_seq_one_letter_code
_entity_poly.pdbx_strand_id
1 'polypeptide(L)'
;MRSNSALRVLFSGSLRLKCKSACCQRWYFTFNGAECAGPLPIEAIIYLDQGSPELNSTINIHRTSSVEGLCEGINAGLVDIAIWVGTCSDYPRGDASTGWNSVSRIIIEELPK
;
A
#
# COMPACT_ATOMS: atom_id res chain seq x y z
N MET A 1 -24.49 -5.08 -19.93
CA MET A 1 -23.77 -5.09 -18.64
C MET A 1 -22.42 -4.45 -18.88
N ARG A 2 -21.98 -3.51 -18.04
CA ARG A 2 -20.72 -2.76 -18.23
C ARG A 2 -19.55 -3.74 -18.17
N SER A 3 -19.13 -4.27 -19.31
CA SER A 3 -17.97 -5.17 -19.44
C SER A 3 -16.66 -4.42 -19.64
N ASN A 4 -16.69 -3.10 -19.53
CA ASN A 4 -15.56 -2.20 -19.70
C ASN A 4 -15.61 -1.16 -18.56
N SER A 5 -15.37 -1.60 -17.33
CA SER A 5 -15.12 -0.71 -16.19
C SER A 5 -13.84 -1.11 -15.47
N ALA A 6 -13.30 -0.17 -14.71
CA ALA A 6 -12.16 -0.38 -13.82
C ALA A 6 -12.52 0.14 -12.42
N LEU A 7 -11.97 -0.50 -11.40
CA LEU A 7 -12.06 0.02 -10.03
C LEU A 7 -10.87 0.94 -9.78
N ARG A 8 -11.13 2.23 -9.54
CA ARG A 8 -10.14 3.13 -8.96
C ARG A 8 -10.16 2.95 -7.45
N VAL A 9 -9.00 2.65 -6.88
CA VAL A 9 -8.83 2.55 -5.43
C VAL A 9 -7.78 3.56 -4.98
N LEU A 10 -8.06 4.21 -3.85
CA LEU A 10 -7.15 5.15 -3.20
C LEU A 10 -7.19 4.89 -1.70
N PHE A 11 -6.04 4.56 -1.13
CA PHE A 11 -5.80 4.74 0.30
C PHE A 11 -5.14 6.10 0.52
N SER A 12 -5.61 6.86 1.50
CA SER A 12 -4.95 8.07 1.98
C SER A 12 -4.91 8.02 3.51
N GLY A 13 -3.70 7.95 4.06
CA GLY A 13 -3.51 7.82 5.50
C GLY A 13 -2.04 7.74 5.88
N SER A 14 -1.76 7.71 7.18
CA SER A 14 -0.39 7.57 7.66
C SER A 14 0.15 6.18 7.34
N LEU A 15 1.31 6.10 6.70
CA LEU A 15 2.10 4.88 6.59
C LEU A 15 3.28 5.01 7.54
N ARG A 16 3.48 3.98 8.36
CA ARG A 16 4.59 3.92 9.31
C ARG A 16 5.58 2.86 8.87
N LEU A 17 6.85 3.23 8.89
CA LEU A 17 7.97 2.28 8.77
C LEU A 17 9.04 2.66 9.79
N LYS A 18 9.47 1.66 10.57
CA LYS A 18 10.51 1.79 11.58
C LYS A 18 11.57 0.72 11.39
N CYS A 19 12.84 1.13 11.32
CA CYS A 19 13.97 0.22 11.33
C CYS A 19 15.26 0.91 11.75
N LYS A 20 16.18 0.10 12.27
CA LYS A 20 17.50 0.53 12.73
C LYS A 20 18.54 0.45 11.60
N SER A 21 18.58 -0.69 10.92
CA SER A 21 19.28 -0.89 9.65
C SER A 21 18.36 -0.54 8.49
N ALA A 22 18.93 -0.38 7.29
CA ALA A 22 18.15 -0.13 6.10
C ALA A 22 17.06 -1.20 5.92
N CYS A 23 15.83 -0.77 5.69
CA CYS A 23 14.68 -1.66 5.53
C CYS A 23 13.68 -1.17 4.48
N CYS A 24 12.77 -2.07 4.10
CA CYS A 24 11.73 -1.77 3.14
C CYS A 24 10.43 -2.44 3.53
N GLN A 25 9.32 -1.75 3.25
CA GLN A 25 8.00 -2.35 3.31
C GLN A 25 7.11 -1.84 2.17
N ARG A 26 6.19 -2.72 1.75
CA ARG A 26 5.22 -2.51 0.68
C ARG A 26 3.81 -2.40 1.26
N TRP A 27 3.02 -1.49 0.73
CA TRP A 27 1.57 -1.42 0.93
C TRP A 27 0.88 -1.66 -0.39
N TYR A 28 -0.09 -2.57 -0.46
CA TYR A 28 -0.70 -2.97 -1.72
C TYR A 28 -2.18 -3.30 -1.58
N PHE A 29 -2.94 -3.13 -2.66
CA PHE A 29 -4.36 -3.51 -2.71
C PHE A 29 -4.57 -4.94 -3.19
N THR A 30 -5.58 -5.59 -2.62
CA THR A 30 -6.12 -6.86 -3.11
C THR A 30 -7.61 -6.72 -3.40
N PHE A 31 -8.08 -7.48 -4.39
CA PHE A 31 -9.47 -7.63 -4.81
C PHE A 31 -9.83 -9.12 -4.69
N ASN A 32 -10.77 -9.46 -3.82
CA ASN A 32 -11.12 -10.85 -3.48
C ASN A 32 -9.89 -11.68 -3.05
N GLY A 33 -8.98 -11.06 -2.29
CA GLY A 33 -7.76 -11.70 -1.79
C GLY A 33 -6.61 -11.81 -2.81
N ALA A 34 -6.82 -11.44 -4.08
CA ALA A 34 -5.78 -11.43 -5.10
C ALA A 34 -5.27 -10.00 -5.38
N GLU A 35 -3.98 -9.84 -5.65
CA GLU A 35 -3.45 -8.57 -6.15
C GLU A 35 -4.03 -8.23 -7.51
N CYS A 36 -4.03 -6.93 -7.85
CA CYS A 36 -4.47 -6.52 -9.17
C CYS A 36 -3.59 -7.13 -10.26
N ALA A 37 -4.20 -7.82 -11.22
CA ALA A 37 -3.51 -8.45 -12.34
C ALA A 37 -3.34 -7.53 -13.56
N GLY A 38 -4.14 -6.48 -13.69
CA GLY A 38 -4.14 -5.62 -14.87
C GLY A 38 -4.51 -4.15 -14.53
N PRO A 39 -3.70 -3.15 -14.93
CA PRO A 39 -2.46 -3.28 -15.70
C PRO A 39 -1.26 -3.80 -14.89
N LEU A 40 -1.21 -3.48 -13.59
CA LEU A 40 -0.15 -3.86 -12.66
C LEU A 40 -0.72 -3.91 -11.22
N PRO A 41 0.00 -4.52 -10.26
CA PRO A 41 -0.32 -4.38 -8.85
C PRO A 41 -0.40 -2.91 -8.42
N ILE A 42 -1.34 -2.61 -7.54
CA ILE A 42 -1.53 -1.27 -7.00
C ILE A 42 -0.84 -1.20 -5.65
N GLU A 43 0.31 -0.53 -5.60
CA GLU A 43 1.18 -0.53 -4.43
C GLU A 43 1.95 0.77 -4.20
N ALA A 44 2.43 0.95 -2.98
CA ALA A 44 3.48 1.89 -2.63
C ALA A 44 4.56 1.15 -1.83
N ILE A 45 5.81 1.40 -2.20
CA ILE A 45 6.98 0.83 -1.53
C ILE A 45 7.73 1.95 -0.84
N ILE A 46 8.08 1.74 0.43
CA ILE A 46 8.90 2.68 1.20
C ILE A 46 10.20 1.99 1.57
N TYR A 47 11.30 2.63 1.19
CA TYR A 47 12.65 2.30 1.65
C TYR A 47 13.07 3.31 2.71
N LEU A 48 13.69 2.83 3.78
CA LEU A 48 14.44 3.65 4.73
C LEU A 48 15.89 3.17 4.74
N ASP A 49 16.80 4.12 4.80
CA ASP A 49 18.20 3.82 5.12
C ASP A 49 18.36 3.57 6.63
N GLN A 50 19.53 3.13 7.03
CA GLN A 50 19.88 2.98 8.44
C GLN A 50 19.87 4.32 9.18
N GLY A 51 19.54 4.27 10.47
CA GLY A 51 19.74 5.41 11.36
C GLY A 51 21.23 5.75 11.52
N SER A 52 21.54 6.88 12.16
CA SER A 52 22.92 7.27 12.47
C SER A 52 23.58 6.19 13.33
N PRO A 53 24.67 5.55 12.84
CA PRO A 53 25.37 4.54 13.61
C PRO A 53 26.02 5.14 14.87
N GLU A 54 26.58 6.34 14.74
CA GLU A 54 27.25 7.09 15.82
C GLU A 54 26.30 7.40 16.97
N LEU A 55 25.06 7.77 16.66
CA LEU A 55 24.03 8.12 17.64
C LEU A 55 23.15 6.92 18.03
N ASN A 56 23.45 5.72 17.51
CA ASN A 56 22.64 4.52 17.72
C ASN A 56 21.13 4.77 17.45
N SER A 57 20.82 5.56 16.42
CA SER A 57 19.45 6.04 16.17
C SER A 57 18.63 5.06 15.32
N THR A 58 17.31 5.24 15.33
CA THR A 58 16.35 4.45 14.56
C THR A 58 15.47 5.40 13.76
N ILE A 59 15.30 5.13 12.48
CA ILE A 59 14.34 5.90 11.67
C ILE A 59 12.95 5.33 11.93
N ASN A 60 11.99 6.22 12.22
CA ASN A 60 10.59 5.88 12.51
C ASN A 60 9.69 6.91 11.86
N ILE A 61 9.41 6.72 10.57
CA ILE A 61 8.55 7.64 9.84
C ILE A 61 7.08 7.36 10.17
N HIS A 62 6.30 8.43 10.27
CA HIS A 62 4.84 8.40 10.28
C HIS A 62 4.40 9.46 9.28
N ARG A 63 4.11 9.05 8.05
CA ARG A 63 3.85 10.00 6.97
C ARG A 63 2.54 9.71 6.31
N THR A 64 1.68 10.71 6.20
CA THR A 64 0.51 10.61 5.33
C THR A 64 0.97 10.42 3.89
N SER A 65 0.57 9.31 3.30
CA SER A 65 0.87 8.92 1.93
C SER A 65 -0.39 8.39 1.26
N SER A 66 -0.32 8.28 -0.07
CA SER A 66 -1.35 7.63 -0.86
C SER A 66 -0.85 6.33 -1.46
N VAL A 67 -1.74 5.35 -1.57
CA VAL A 67 -1.60 4.16 -2.42
C VAL A 67 -2.77 4.20 -3.37
N GLU A 68 -2.52 4.29 -4.67
CA GLU A 68 -3.58 4.54 -5.65
C GLU A 68 -3.33 3.80 -6.95
N GLY A 69 -4.40 3.34 -7.58
CA GLY A 69 -4.35 2.83 -8.94
C GLY A 69 -5.71 2.43 -9.48
N LEU A 70 -5.69 1.90 -10.70
CA LEU A 70 -6.83 1.32 -11.40
C LEU A 70 -6.65 -0.18 -11.48
N CYS A 71 -7.71 -0.94 -11.20
CA CYS A 71 -7.73 -2.37 -11.44
C CYS A 71 -8.81 -2.77 -12.42
N GLU A 72 -8.41 -3.51 -13.46
CA GLU A 72 -9.27 -4.00 -14.51
C GLU A 72 -9.56 -5.50 -14.35
N GLY A 73 -10.59 -5.99 -15.05
CA GLY A 73 -10.92 -7.42 -15.08
C GLY A 73 -11.58 -7.94 -13.79
N ILE A 74 -12.01 -7.05 -12.90
CA ILE A 74 -12.79 -7.41 -11.73
C ILE A 74 -14.22 -7.75 -12.16
N ASN A 75 -14.68 -8.95 -11.81
CA ASN A 75 -16.03 -9.40 -12.12
C ASN A 75 -17.08 -8.55 -11.38
N ALA A 76 -18.20 -8.28 -12.05
CA ALA A 76 -19.32 -7.59 -11.43
C ALA A 76 -19.90 -8.42 -10.25
N GLY A 77 -20.27 -7.74 -9.17
CA GLY A 77 -20.82 -8.36 -7.97
C GLY A 77 -20.23 -7.76 -6.70
N LEU A 78 -20.28 -8.54 -5.61
CA LEU A 78 -19.58 -8.20 -4.37
C LEU A 78 -18.08 -8.38 -4.58
N VAL A 79 -17.31 -7.37 -4.16
CA VAL A 79 -15.85 -7.37 -4.26
C VAL A 79 -15.28 -6.98 -2.90
N ASP A 80 -14.46 -7.85 -2.34
CA ASP A 80 -13.71 -7.57 -1.12
C ASP A 80 -12.42 -6.83 -1.48
N ILE A 81 -12.32 -5.58 -1.04
CA ILE A 81 -11.15 -4.73 -1.30
C ILE A 81 -10.42 -4.46 0.01
N ALA A 82 -9.13 -4.74 0.05
CA ALA A 82 -8.30 -4.57 1.22
C ALA A 82 -6.95 -3.96 0.86
N ILE A 83 -6.37 -3.22 1.81
CA ILE A 83 -4.98 -2.77 1.77
C ILE A 83 -4.15 -3.60 2.74
N TRP A 84 -3.03 -4.11 2.27
CA TRP A 84 -2.14 -5.01 3.01
C TRP A 84 -0.76 -4.41 3.17
N VAL A 85 -0.06 -4.88 4.21
CA VAL A 85 1.36 -4.63 4.43
C VAL A 85 2.13 -5.88 4.05
N GLY A 86 3.05 -5.76 3.10
CA GLY A 86 3.87 -6.85 2.55
C GLY A 86 5.35 -6.54 2.61
N THR A 87 6.19 -7.56 2.55
CA THR A 87 7.65 -7.40 2.51
C THR A 87 8.11 -7.09 1.09
N CYS A 88 9.16 -6.28 0.95
CA CYS A 88 9.80 -6.07 -0.34
C CYS A 88 10.64 -7.29 -0.72
N SER A 89 10.81 -7.54 -2.03
CA SER A 89 11.77 -8.52 -2.50
C SER A 89 13.19 -8.03 -2.19
N ASP A 90 14.05 -8.94 -1.73
CA ASP A 90 15.50 -8.72 -1.60
C ASP A 90 15.93 -7.58 -0.66
N TYR A 91 15.08 -7.20 0.30
CA TYR A 91 15.39 -6.14 1.26
C TYR A 91 14.96 -6.50 2.69
N PRO A 92 15.72 -6.12 3.73
CA PRO A 92 15.34 -6.40 5.11
C PRO A 92 13.96 -5.82 5.48
N ARG A 93 13.19 -6.63 6.21
CA ARG A 93 11.87 -6.23 6.71
C ARG A 93 12.00 -5.20 7.84
N GLY A 94 11.15 -4.17 7.79
CA GLY A 94 10.96 -3.22 8.90
C GLY A 94 9.75 -3.53 9.78
N ASP A 95 9.60 -2.77 10.87
CA ASP A 95 8.37 -2.69 11.65
C ASP A 95 7.44 -1.68 11.00
N ALA A 96 6.34 -2.16 10.43
CA ALA A 96 5.45 -1.37 9.61
C ALA A 96 4.00 -1.47 10.08
N SER A 97 3.28 -0.35 9.98
CA SER A 97 1.85 -0.29 10.27
C SER A 97 1.13 0.68 9.35
N THR A 98 -0.15 0.41 9.10
CA THR A 98 -1.05 1.31 8.39
C THR A 98 -1.84 2.12 9.43
N GLY A 99 -1.83 3.45 9.28
CA GLY A 99 -2.41 4.40 10.22
C GLY A 99 -1.51 4.71 11.42
N TRP A 100 -1.66 5.91 11.97
CA TRP A 100 -1.12 6.33 13.27
C TRP A 100 -1.68 7.69 13.67
N ASN A 101 -2.52 7.74 14.70
CA ASN A 101 -3.11 8.97 15.28
C ASN A 101 -3.61 10.00 14.23
N SER A 102 -4.05 9.52 13.09
CA SER A 102 -4.47 10.31 11.92
C SER A 102 -5.51 9.53 11.15
N VAL A 103 -6.43 10.24 10.52
CA VAL A 103 -7.54 9.64 9.78
C VAL A 103 -7.00 8.95 8.54
N SER A 104 -7.39 7.69 8.36
CA SER A 104 -7.14 6.92 7.14
C SER A 104 -8.45 6.77 6.38
N ARG A 105 -8.38 6.87 5.05
CA ARG A 105 -9.53 6.72 4.15
C ARG A 105 -9.17 5.73 3.05
N ILE A 106 -10.13 4.87 2.72
CA ILE A 106 -10.13 4.10 1.48
C ILE A 106 -11.29 4.64 0.64
N ILE A 107 -11.00 5.03 -0.59
CA ILE A 107 -11.96 5.48 -1.59
C ILE A 107 -11.95 4.46 -2.72
N ILE A 108 -13.13 4.01 -3.12
CA ILE A 108 -13.34 3.02 -4.18
C ILE A 108 -14.36 3.62 -5.14
N GLU A 109 -14.02 3.67 -6.42
CA GLU A 109 -14.87 4.22 -7.47
C GLU A 109 -14.90 3.25 -8.66
N GLU A 110 -16.10 2.95 -9.17
CA GLU A 110 -16.23 2.24 -10.44
C GLU A 110 -16.24 3.25 -11.58
N LEU A 111 -15.24 3.17 -12.45
CA LEU A 111 -15.09 4.06 -13.60
C LEU A 111 -15.45 3.31 -14.89
N PRO A 112 -16.21 3.92 -15.81
CA PRO A 112 -16.29 3.38 -17.18
C PRO A 112 -14.90 3.45 -17.84
N LYS A 113 -14.56 2.45 -18.64
CA LYS A 113 -13.42 2.53 -19.57
C LYS A 113 -13.77 3.42 -20.76
#